data_AF-A0A523GPB5-F1
#
_entry.id   AF-A0A523GPB5-F1
#
_cell.length_a   1.000
_cell.length_b   1.000
_cell.length_c   1.000
_cell.angle_alpha   90.00
_cell.angle_beta   90.00
_cell.angle_gamma   90.00
#
_symmetry.space_group_name_H-M   'P 1'
#
loop_
_entity.id
_entity.type
_entity.pdbx_description
1 polymer ?
#
loop_
_entity_poly.entity_id
_entity_poly.type
_entity_poly.pdbx_seq_one_letter_code
_entity_poly.pdbx_strand_id
1 'polypeptide(L)'
;MSEPDSPEKAHWQADLRASSSFLTIGVQLAGSMLVYIFIGYLLDRWLDTTPWLLIVGAVVGMVAFFFQLFKLVKRLEADAKSRKRN
;
A
#
# COMPACT_ATOMS: atom_id res chain seq x y z
N MET A 1 -40.14 24.45 3.16
CA MET A 1 -40.53 23.02 3.24
C MET A 1 -39.42 22.25 2.56
N SER A 2 -38.38 21.86 3.32
CA SER A 2 -37.21 21.16 2.79
C SER A 2 -37.52 19.67 2.80
N GLU A 3 -37.49 19.02 1.63
CA GLU A 3 -37.69 17.58 1.49
C GLU A 3 -36.68 16.79 2.35
N PRO A 4 -37.08 15.65 2.94
CA PRO A 4 -36.25 14.89 3.87
C PRO A 4 -35.10 14.20 3.13
N ASP A 5 -33.95 14.17 3.81
CA ASP A 5 -32.68 13.61 3.36
C ASP A 5 -32.79 12.23 2.71
N SER A 6 -32.38 12.18 1.45
CA SER A 6 -32.28 10.97 0.63
C SER A 6 -31.31 9.96 1.28
N PRO A 7 -31.68 8.67 1.42
CA PRO A 7 -30.83 7.62 2.00
C PRO A 7 -29.51 7.39 1.23
N GLU A 8 -29.35 8.01 0.06
CA GLU A 8 -28.18 8.02 -0.82
C GLU A 8 -26.87 8.47 -0.16
N LYS A 9 -26.93 9.59 0.58
CA LYS A 9 -25.72 10.20 1.15
C LYS A 9 -25.16 9.42 2.33
N ALA A 10 -26.01 8.68 3.05
CA ALA A 10 -25.63 7.93 4.24
C ALA A 10 -24.77 6.71 3.88
N HIS A 11 -25.08 5.99 2.80
CA HIS A 11 -24.27 4.84 2.37
C HIS A 11 -22.98 5.28 1.68
N TRP A 12 -22.99 6.35 0.86
CA TRP A 12 -21.76 6.85 0.25
C TRP A 12 -20.74 7.32 1.30
N GLN A 13 -21.20 7.92 2.39
CA GLN A 13 -20.33 8.29 3.52
C GLN A 13 -19.82 7.08 4.31
N ALA A 14 -20.62 6.02 4.43
CA ALA A 14 -20.18 4.76 5.05
C ALA A 14 -19.12 4.07 4.18
N ASP A 15 -19.32 4.04 2.87
CA ASP A 15 -18.39 3.46 1.88
C ASP A 15 -17.08 4.24 1.79
N LEU A 16 -17.14 5.58 1.90
CA LEU A 16 -15.95 6.42 2.03
C LEU A 16 -15.12 6.09 3.26
N ARG A 17 -15.78 5.97 4.42
CA ARG A 17 -15.09 5.65 5.67
C ARG A 17 -14.53 4.24 5.62
N ALA A 18 -15.22 3.28 5.00
CA ALA A 18 -14.71 1.93 4.77
C ALA A 18 -13.49 1.93 3.83
N SER A 19 -13.46 2.81 2.82
CA SER A 19 -12.37 2.94 1.86
C SER A 19 -11.07 3.49 2.45
N SER A 20 -11.15 4.22 3.58
CA SER A 20 -9.99 4.80 4.26
C SER A 20 -8.92 3.77 4.65
N SER A 21 -9.34 2.56 5.03
CA SER A 21 -8.42 1.47 5.42
C SER A 21 -7.59 0.96 4.25
N PHE A 22 -8.19 0.84 3.06
CA PHE A 22 -7.48 0.43 1.85
C PHE A 22 -6.48 1.49 1.40
N LEU A 23 -6.81 2.77 1.57
CA LEU A 23 -5.91 3.87 1.27
C LEU A 23 -4.66 3.83 2.16
N THR A 24 -4.83 3.61 3.47
CA THR A 24 -3.70 3.48 4.41
C THR A 24 -2.75 2.35 4.00
N ILE A 25 -3.30 1.20 3.62
CA ILE A 25 -2.52 0.05 3.15
C ILE A 25 -1.77 0.39 1.86
N GLY A 26 -2.44 1.04 0.90
CA GLY A 26 -1.82 1.46 -0.36
C GLY A 26 -0.68 2.45 -0.14
N VAL A 27 -0.86 3.43 0.74
CA VAL A 27 0.19 4.40 1.12
C VAL A 27 1.35 3.71 1.81
N GLN A 28 1.11 2.75 2.70
CA GLN A 28 2.17 2.01 3.38
C GLN A 28 3.00 1.17 2.39
N LEU A 29 2.34 0.51 1.44
CA LEU A 29 2.99 -0.23 0.36
C LEU A 29 3.83 0.69 -0.53
N ALA A 30 3.25 1.78 -1.02
CA ALA A 30 3.94 2.77 -1.84
C ALA A 30 5.13 3.40 -1.10
N GLY A 31 4.95 3.76 0.17
CA GLY A 31 6.00 4.32 1.02
C GLY A 31 7.20 3.38 1.18
N SER A 32 6.95 2.07 1.36
CA SER A 32 8.03 1.08 1.43
C SER A 32 8.84 1.00 0.13
N MET A 33 8.17 1.03 -1.03
CA MET A 33 8.82 1.01 -2.34
C MET A 33 9.66 2.27 -2.58
N LEU A 34 9.13 3.45 -2.21
CA LEU A 34 9.84 4.72 -2.32
C LEU A 34 11.13 4.76 -1.51
N VAL A 35 11.15 4.14 -0.32
CA VAL A 35 12.36 4.04 0.51
C VAL A 35 13.47 3.26 -0.23
N TYR A 36 13.14 2.11 -0.84
CA TYR A 36 14.13 1.33 -1.58
C TYR A 36 14.67 2.07 -2.81
N ILE A 37 13.79 2.77 -3.54
CA ILE A 37 14.18 3.61 -4.69
C ILE A 37 15.10 4.74 -4.23
N PHE A 38 14.76 5.42 -3.14
CA PHE A 38 15.55 6.54 -2.61
C PHE A 38 16.94 6.09 -2.15
N ILE A 39 17.03 4.93 -1.49
CA ILE A 39 18.32 4.34 -1.09
C ILE A 39 19.16 3.99 -2.31
N GLY A 40 18.56 3.36 -3.34
CA GLY A 40 19.27 3.03 -4.58
C GLY A 40 19.81 4.26 -5.31
N TYR A 41 19.02 5.32 -5.38
CA TYR A 41 19.42 6.60 -5.97
C TYR A 41 20.57 7.26 -5.20
N LEU A 42 20.52 7.26 -3.86
CA LEU A 42 21.57 7.87 -3.03
C LEU A 42 22.90 7.10 -3.14
N LEU A 43 22.84 5.77 -3.24
CA LEU A 43 24.02 4.93 -3.46
C LEU A 43 24.68 5.20 -4.82
N ASP A 44 23.90 5.29 -5.90
CA ASP A 44 24.42 5.63 -7.23
C ASP A 44 25.10 7.01 -7.24
N ARG A 45 24.50 7.99 -6.54
CA ARG A 45 25.05 9.35 -6.41
C ARG A 45 26.36 9.40 -5.63
N TRP A 46 26.54 8.51 -4.65
CA TRP A 46 27.73 8.47 -3.80
C TRP A 46 28.90 7.72 -4.46
N LEU A 47 28.60 6.76 -5.35
CA LEU A 47 29.60 5.93 -6.03
C LEU A 47 29.97 6.43 -7.44
N ASP A 48 29.33 7.49 -7.93
CA ASP A 48 29.52 8.08 -9.27
C ASP A 48 29.38 7.03 -10.41
N THR A 49 28.62 5.97 -10.14
CA THR A 49 28.40 4.86 -11.07
C THR A 49 27.31 5.23 -12.08
N THR A 50 27.49 4.80 -13.34
CA THR A 50 26.39 4.73 -14.33
C THR A 50 25.20 3.95 -13.73
N PRO A 51 23.93 4.17 -14.16
CA PRO A 51 22.70 3.92 -13.38
C PRO A 51 22.35 2.43 -13.20
N TRP A 52 23.32 1.62 -12.80
CA TRP A 52 23.26 0.20 -12.58
C TRP A 52 22.75 -0.12 -11.18
N LEU A 53 23.12 0.64 -10.14
CA LEU A 53 22.54 0.42 -8.80
C LEU A 53 21.08 0.87 -8.74
N LEU A 54 20.65 1.83 -9.54
CA LEU A 54 19.25 2.20 -9.67
C LEU A 54 18.44 1.06 -10.29
N ILE A 55 18.97 0.37 -11.31
CA ILE A 55 18.32 -0.82 -11.89
C ILE A 55 18.25 -1.94 -10.85
N VAL A 56 19.35 -2.23 -10.16
CA VAL A 56 19.37 -3.27 -9.11
C VAL A 56 18.43 -2.89 -7.96
N GLY A 57 18.45 -1.64 -7.52
CA GLY A 57 17.57 -1.09 -6.48
C GLY A 57 16.10 -1.11 -6.89
N ALA A 58 15.78 -0.85 -8.15
CA ALA A 58 14.43 -0.97 -8.70
C ALA A 58 13.95 -2.42 -8.72
N VAL A 59 14.80 -3.37 -9.13
CA VAL A 59 14.48 -4.81 -9.11
C VAL A 59 14.28 -5.29 -7.67
N VAL A 60 15.17 -4.91 -6.75
CA VAL A 60 15.05 -5.25 -5.33
C VAL A 60 13.79 -4.62 -4.72
N GLY A 61 13.51 -3.35 -5.03
CA GLY A 61 12.30 -2.65 -4.59
C GLY A 61 11.02 -3.31 -5.12
N MET A 62 11.03 -3.74 -6.38
CA MET A 62 9.93 -4.49 -6.99
C MET A 62 9.69 -5.81 -6.26
N VAL A 63 10.76 -6.59 -6.01
CA VAL A 63 10.67 -7.86 -5.28
C VAL A 63 10.15 -7.63 -3.85
N ALA A 64 10.68 -6.64 -3.14
CA ALA A 64 10.23 -6.28 -1.80
C ALA A 64 8.76 -5.85 -1.76
N PHE A 65 8.31 -5.09 -2.76
CA PHE A 65 6.91 -4.69 -2.92
C PHE A 65 5.99 -5.91 -3.07
N PHE A 66 6.34 -6.85 -3.95
CA PHE A 66 5.57 -8.08 -4.11
C PHE A 66 5.57 -8.93 -2.83
N PHE A 67 6.70 -9.07 -2.15
CA PHE A 67 6.75 -9.77 -0.86
C PHE A 67 5.82 -9.14 0.18
N GLN A 68 5.77 -7.81 0.26
CA GLN A 68 4.89 -7.09 1.17
C GLN A 68 3.41 -7.32 0.83
N LEU A 69 3.05 -7.33 -0.46
CA LEU A 69 1.72 -7.68 -0.94
C LEU A 69 1.32 -9.11 -0.57
N PHE A 70 2.17 -10.11 -0.84
CA PHE A 70 1.88 -11.50 -0.48
C PHE A 70 1.69 -11.68 1.02
N LYS A 71 2.53 -11.02 1.82
CA LYS A 71 2.43 -11.05 3.28
C LYS A 71 1.14 -10.40 3.78
N LEU A 72 0.70 -9.31 3.14
CA LEU A 72 -0.55 -8.64 3.44
C LEU A 72 -1.75 -9.56 3.15
N VAL A 73 -1.81 -10.16 1.95
CA VAL A 73 -2.90 -11.07 1.57
C VAL A 73 -3.01 -12.23 2.56
N LYS A 74 -1.89 -12.87 2.89
CA LYS A 74 -1.85 -13.96 3.88
C LYS A 74 -2.35 -13.54 5.27
N ARG A 75 -2.03 -12.31 5.71
CA ARG A 75 -2.54 -11.78 6.99
C ARG A 75 -4.05 -11.58 6.94
N LEU A 76 -4.55 -10.98 5.87
CA LEU A 76 -6.00 -10.76 5.69
C LEU A 76 -6.77 -12.09 5.70
N GLU A 77 -6.25 -13.13 5.05
CA GLU A 77 -6.85 -14.48 5.08
C GLU A 77 -6.82 -15.11 6.50
N ALA A 78 -5.71 -14.98 7.22
CA ALA A 78 -5.58 -15.50 8.58
C ALA A 78 -6.53 -14.81 9.57
N ASP A 79 -6.67 -13.49 9.45
CA ASP A 79 -7.58 -12.68 10.28
C ASP A 79 -9.05 -13.04 9.98
N ALA A 80 -9.40 -13.20 8.69
CA ALA A 80 -10.73 -13.64 8.26
C ALA A 80 -11.08 -15.03 8.79
N LYS A 81 -10.12 -15.97 8.79
CA LYS A 81 -10.31 -17.34 9.30
C LYS A 81 -10.50 -17.37 10.82
N SER A 82 -9.83 -16.48 11.55
CA SER A 82 -9.90 -16.40 13.02
C SER A 82 -11.22 -15.79 13.49
N ARG A 83 -11.76 -14.79 12.78
CA ARG A 83 -13.08 -14.22 13.04
C ARG A 83 -14.24 -15.21 12.89
N LYS A 84 -14.08 -16.23 12.05
CA LYS A 84 -15.12 -17.22 11.75
C LYS A 84 -15.16 -18.39 12.76
N ARG A 85 -14.17 -18.47 13.66
CA ARG A 85 -14.04 -19.55 14.65
C ARG A 85 -14.39 -19.13 16.09
N ASN A 86 -14.63 -17.85 16.32
CA ASN A 86 -15.25 -17.30 17.54
C ASN A 86 -16.69 -16.90 17.25
#